data_AF-A0A1I0MKS9-F1
#
_entry.id   AF-A0A1I0MKS9-F1
#
_cell.length_a   1.000
_cell.length_b   1.000
_cell.length_c   1.000
_cell.angle_alpha   90.00
_cell.angle_beta   90.00
_cell.angle_gamma   90.00
#
_symmetry.space_group_name_H-M   'P 1'
#
loop_
_entity.id
_entity.type
_entity.pdbx_description
1 polymer ?
#
loop_
_entity_poly.entity_id
_entity_poly.type
_entity_poly.pdbx_seq_one_letter_code
_entity_poly.pdbx_strand_id
1 'polypeptide(L)'
;MRLAVTGTPGTGKTTATELLEERLADADGESSPDLDVIHLNRVLEEEGLYTEVDADRESKVADLDALSEWLEGRDDVVVESHLAHHFAADRVAVLRCRPDTLEQRLRDRGETERKATENAESEALDVILSEAVEEHGLESVYEIDTTDRDPAAVADELAAVAAGDRDPSAGEVDFVGYLA
;
A
#
# COMPACT_ATOMS: atom_id res chain seq x y z
N MET A 1 0.94 14.69 9.87
CA MET A 1 0.72 14.19 8.49
C MET A 1 0.36 12.72 8.53
N ARG A 2 -0.49 12.23 7.63
CA ARG A 2 -0.74 10.80 7.40
C ARG A 2 -0.44 10.43 5.96
N LEU A 3 0.46 9.47 5.77
CA LEU A 3 0.74 8.86 4.47
C LEU A 3 0.16 7.44 4.44
N ALA A 4 -0.82 7.19 3.58
CA ALA A 4 -1.26 5.83 3.30
C ALA A 4 -0.36 5.22 2.21
N VAL A 5 0.19 4.02 2.45
CA VAL A 5 0.91 3.23 1.44
C VAL A 5 0.07 2.01 1.11
N THR A 6 -0.49 2.00 -0.09
CA THR A 6 -1.45 0.99 -0.55
C THR A 6 -1.05 0.40 -1.91
N GLY A 7 -1.91 -0.46 -2.44
CA GLY A 7 -1.73 -1.20 -3.68
C GLY A 7 -2.10 -2.67 -3.50
N THR A 8 -2.21 -3.39 -4.61
CA THR A 8 -2.59 -4.80 -4.61
C THR A 8 -1.61 -5.66 -3.80
N PRO A 9 -2.06 -6.69 -3.06
CA PRO A 9 -1.15 -7.66 -2.42
C PRO A 9 -0.06 -8.14 -3.38
N GLY A 10 1.21 -8.07 -2.95
CA GLY A 10 2.38 -8.43 -3.78
C GLY A 10 3.12 -7.28 -4.46
N THR A 11 2.59 -6.05 -4.44
CA THR A 11 3.22 -4.88 -5.10
C THR A 11 4.49 -4.37 -4.43
N GLY A 12 4.80 -4.81 -3.20
CA GLY A 12 6.05 -4.49 -2.51
C GLY A 12 5.92 -3.54 -1.32
N LYS A 13 4.69 -3.18 -0.91
CA LYS A 13 4.39 -2.24 0.21
C LYS A 13 5.24 -2.47 1.46
N THR A 14 5.08 -3.61 2.12
CA THR A 14 5.80 -3.94 3.36
C THR A 14 7.31 -3.81 3.22
N THR A 15 7.89 -4.32 2.13
CA THR A 15 9.34 -4.22 1.89
C THR A 15 9.81 -2.78 1.71
N ALA A 16 9.04 -1.97 0.97
CA ALA A 16 9.38 -0.56 0.76
C ALA A 16 9.19 0.27 2.04
N THR A 17 8.17 -0.03 2.86
CA THR A 17 7.92 0.71 4.11
C THR A 17 8.85 0.32 5.25
N GLU A 18 9.30 -0.93 5.33
CA GLU A 18 10.36 -1.34 6.27
C GLU A 18 11.68 -0.60 5.97
N LEU A 19 12.03 -0.48 4.69
CA LEU A 19 13.20 0.30 4.26
C LEU A 19 13.02 1.82 4.44
N LEU A 20 11.78 2.31 4.38
CA LEU A 20 11.48 3.69 4.72
C LEU A 20 11.64 3.93 6.23
N GLU A 21 11.14 3.02 7.07
CA GLU A 21 11.28 3.07 8.53
C GLU A 21 12.75 3.19 8.95
N GLU A 22 13.63 2.36 8.36
CA GLU A 22 15.09 2.43 8.59
C GLU A 22 15.66 3.82 8.25
N ARG A 23 15.25 4.42 7.12
CA ARG A 23 15.70 5.76 6.71
C ARG A 23 15.21 6.86 7.62
N LEU A 24 13.96 6.75 8.10
CA LEU A 24 13.37 7.73 9.01
C LEU A 24 14.09 7.69 10.37
N ALA A 25 14.50 6.50 10.83
CA ALA A 25 15.27 6.33 12.05
C ALA A 25 16.73 6.82 11.94
N ASP A 26 17.36 6.67 10.77
CA ASP A 26 18.74 7.10 10.50
C ASP A 26 18.87 8.61 10.18
N ALA A 27 17.76 9.31 9.92
CA ALA A 27 17.79 10.73 9.62
C ALA A 27 18.10 11.53 10.90
N ASP A 28 19.32 12.06 11.00
CA ASP A 28 19.74 13.03 12.03
C ASP A 28 18.97 14.37 11.88
N GLY A 29 17.67 14.37 12.15
CA GLY A 29 16.82 15.52 12.54
C GLY A 29 16.67 16.73 11.60
N GLU A 30 17.36 16.83 10.47
CA GLU A 30 17.41 18.09 9.70
C GLU A 30 16.69 18.08 8.35
N SER A 31 16.20 16.94 7.84
CA SER A 31 15.54 16.92 6.50
C SER A 31 14.44 15.88 6.28
N SER A 32 14.21 14.93 7.19
CA SER A 32 13.14 13.94 7.05
C SER A 32 12.02 14.18 8.06
N PRO A 33 10.75 13.99 7.68
CA PRO A 33 9.65 14.07 8.64
C PRO A 33 9.77 12.95 9.67
N ASP A 34 9.50 13.26 10.94
CA ASP A 34 9.45 12.26 12.02
C ASP A 34 8.12 11.50 11.89
N LEU A 35 8.14 10.30 11.30
CA LEU A 35 6.94 9.50 11.02
C LEU A 35 7.10 8.08 11.55
N ASP A 36 6.09 7.60 12.29
CA ASP A 36 6.02 6.20 12.69
C ASP A 36 5.38 5.33 11.60
N VAL A 37 5.92 4.14 11.35
CA VAL A 37 5.35 3.19 10.38
C VAL A 37 4.40 2.22 11.09
N ILE A 38 3.16 2.17 10.61
CA ILE A 38 2.10 1.28 11.08
C ILE A 38 1.81 0.25 9.99
N HIS A 39 2.16 -1.01 10.24
CA HIS A 39 1.76 -2.13 9.40
C HIS A 39 0.35 -2.60 9.81
N LEU A 40 -0.68 -2.06 9.15
CA LEU A 40 -2.07 -2.22 9.59
C LEU A 40 -2.54 -3.68 9.58
N ASN A 41 -1.99 -4.51 8.68
CA ASN A 41 -2.28 -5.95 8.69
C ASN A 41 -1.78 -6.65 9.96
N ARG A 42 -0.65 -6.22 10.54
CA ARG A 42 -0.15 -6.76 11.83
C ARG A 42 -1.07 -6.33 12.97
N VAL A 43 -1.48 -5.05 12.97
CA VAL A 43 -2.43 -4.51 13.95
C VAL A 43 -3.77 -5.26 13.91
N LEU A 44 -4.32 -5.47 12.71
CA LEU A 44 -5.56 -6.23 12.52
C LEU A 44 -5.48 -7.63 13.16
N GLU A 45 -4.35 -8.31 12.98
CA GLU A 45 -4.10 -9.64 13.54
C GLU A 45 -3.95 -9.62 15.06
N GLU A 46 -3.11 -8.72 15.59
CA GLU A 46 -2.76 -8.64 17.00
C GLU A 46 -3.92 -8.17 17.88
N GLU A 47 -4.68 -7.18 17.39
CA GLU A 47 -5.81 -6.57 18.10
C GLU A 47 -7.15 -7.25 17.77
N GLY A 48 -7.16 -8.19 16.82
CA GLY A 48 -8.36 -8.94 16.44
C GLY A 48 -9.43 -8.10 15.74
N LEU A 49 -9.02 -7.12 14.91
CA LEU A 49 -9.90 -6.14 14.26
C LEU A 49 -10.52 -6.69 12.97
N TYR A 50 -11.23 -7.82 13.08
CA TYR A 50 -11.92 -8.48 11.97
C TYR A 50 -13.22 -9.11 12.45
N THR A 51 -14.22 -9.18 11.58
CA THR A 51 -15.56 -9.66 11.93
C THR A 51 -15.70 -11.17 11.75
N GLU A 52 -15.07 -11.73 10.72
CA GLU A 52 -15.10 -13.16 10.42
C GLU A 52 -13.86 -13.64 9.63
N VAL A 53 -13.73 -14.96 9.54
CA VAL A 53 -12.71 -15.63 8.71
C VAL A 53 -13.41 -16.26 7.52
N ASP A 54 -13.07 -15.80 6.31
CA ASP A 54 -13.52 -16.36 5.06
C ASP A 54 -12.63 -17.56 4.70
N ALA A 55 -13.17 -18.77 4.90
CA ALA A 55 -12.46 -20.00 4.62
C ALA A 55 -12.28 -20.28 3.12
N ASP A 56 -13.15 -19.75 2.25
CA ASP A 56 -13.08 -19.95 0.81
C ASP A 56 -11.99 -19.07 0.17
N ARG A 57 -11.78 -17.89 0.75
CA ARG A 57 -10.74 -16.93 0.34
C ARG A 57 -9.44 -17.03 1.14
N GLU A 58 -9.43 -17.85 2.19
CA GLU A 58 -8.30 -18.00 3.12
C GLU A 58 -7.86 -16.61 3.66
N SER A 59 -8.83 -15.79 4.04
CA SER A 59 -8.63 -14.39 4.45
C SER A 59 -9.58 -13.98 5.57
N LYS A 60 -9.31 -12.85 6.23
CA LYS A 60 -10.19 -12.26 7.22
C LYS A 60 -10.97 -11.10 6.63
N VAL A 61 -12.22 -10.94 7.06
CA VAL A 61 -13.01 -9.75 6.74
C VAL A 61 -12.67 -8.66 7.74
N ALA A 62 -11.88 -7.69 7.31
CA ALA A 62 -11.44 -6.57 8.14
C ALA A 62 -12.62 -5.77 8.68
N ASP A 63 -12.56 -5.39 9.96
CA ASP A 63 -13.49 -4.45 10.57
C ASP A 63 -12.97 -3.02 10.34
N LEU A 64 -13.42 -2.39 9.24
CA LEU A 64 -12.94 -1.06 8.86
C LEU A 64 -13.31 0.02 9.89
N ASP A 65 -14.45 -0.10 10.56
CA ASP A 65 -14.86 0.84 11.60
C ASP A 65 -13.92 0.72 12.81
N ALA A 66 -13.65 -0.50 13.27
CA ALA A 66 -12.74 -0.72 14.39
C ALA A 66 -11.28 -0.33 14.06
N LEU A 67 -10.83 -0.55 12.82
CA LEU A 67 -9.52 -0.08 12.35
C LEU A 67 -9.44 1.44 12.30
N SER A 68 -10.52 2.10 11.85
CA SER A 68 -10.61 3.56 11.84
C SER A 68 -10.53 4.11 13.26
N GLU A 69 -11.29 3.56 14.20
CA GLU A 69 -11.25 3.91 15.62
C GLU A 69 -9.84 3.73 16.21
N TRP A 70 -9.14 2.64 15.87
CA TRP A 70 -7.78 2.39 16.33
C TRP A 70 -6.76 3.40 15.79
N LEU A 71 -6.99 3.92 14.58
CA LEU A 71 -6.17 4.94 13.92
C LEU A 71 -6.49 6.37 14.39
N GLU A 72 -7.59 6.59 15.12
CA GLU A 72 -7.97 7.92 15.60
C GLU A 72 -6.87 8.56 16.47
N GLY A 73 -6.62 9.86 16.24
CA GLY A 73 -5.64 10.64 16.98
C GLY A 73 -4.17 10.29 16.69
N ARG A 74 -3.89 9.37 15.75
CA ARG A 74 -2.53 9.07 15.30
C ARG A 74 -2.15 9.98 14.15
N ASP A 75 -1.38 11.01 14.44
CA ASP A 75 -0.82 11.91 13.45
C ASP A 75 0.68 11.64 13.30
N ASP A 76 1.25 12.05 12.17
CA ASP A 76 2.66 11.84 11.83
C ASP A 76 3.00 10.35 11.70
N VAL A 77 2.22 9.68 10.85
CA VAL A 77 2.33 8.23 10.62
C VAL A 77 2.29 7.85 9.14
N VAL A 78 2.95 6.75 8.81
CA VAL A 78 2.78 6.00 7.56
C VAL A 78 1.93 4.77 7.85
N VAL A 79 0.79 4.62 7.17
CA VAL A 79 -0.09 3.45 7.31
C VAL A 79 0.09 2.54 6.11
N GLU A 80 0.65 1.35 6.31
CA GLU A 80 0.86 0.35 5.26
C GLU A 80 -0.22 -0.74 5.30
N SER A 81 -0.99 -0.85 4.22
CA SER A 81 -1.82 -1.99 3.89
C SER A 81 -2.47 -1.81 2.51
N HIS A 82 -2.89 -2.91 1.90
CA HIS A 82 -3.86 -2.87 0.79
C HIS A 82 -5.18 -2.18 1.16
N LEU A 83 -5.51 -2.04 2.45
CA LEU A 83 -6.69 -1.34 2.96
C LEU A 83 -6.41 0.12 3.35
N ALA A 84 -5.15 0.57 3.33
CA ALA A 84 -4.76 1.85 3.92
C ALA A 84 -5.49 3.06 3.29
N HIS A 85 -5.88 2.96 2.02
CA HIS A 85 -6.60 4.02 1.31
C HIS A 85 -8.06 4.18 1.75
N HIS A 86 -8.63 3.27 2.55
CA HIS A 86 -9.97 3.45 3.13
C HIS A 86 -9.98 4.39 4.35
N PHE A 87 -8.82 4.82 4.84
CA PHE A 87 -8.70 5.65 6.04
C PHE A 87 -8.23 7.06 5.68
N ALA A 88 -8.57 8.04 6.52
CA ALA A 88 -8.19 9.43 6.34
C ALA A 88 -6.65 9.57 6.25
N ALA A 89 -6.18 10.14 5.15
CA ALA A 89 -4.77 10.39 4.86
C ALA A 89 -4.59 11.75 4.18
N ASP A 90 -3.43 12.39 4.38
CA ASP A 90 -3.07 13.62 3.66
C ASP A 90 -2.49 13.30 2.27
N ARG A 91 -1.87 12.12 2.13
CA ARG A 91 -1.24 11.62 0.91
C ARG A 91 -1.43 10.10 0.81
N VAL A 92 -1.61 9.60 -0.41
CA VAL A 92 -1.80 8.17 -0.68
C VAL A 92 -0.82 7.71 -1.75
N ALA A 93 0.19 6.95 -1.36
CA ALA A 93 1.09 6.27 -2.29
C ALA A 93 0.49 4.93 -2.72
N VAL A 94 0.14 4.80 -3.99
CA VAL A 94 -0.39 3.55 -4.57
C VAL A 94 0.76 2.85 -5.30
N LEU A 95 1.28 1.77 -4.71
CA LEU A 95 2.30 0.95 -5.35
C LEU A 95 1.66 0.03 -6.39
N ARG A 96 2.12 0.16 -7.63
CA ARG A 96 1.70 -0.62 -8.80
C ARG A 96 2.75 -1.66 -9.17
N CYS A 97 2.36 -2.74 -9.81
CA CYS A 97 3.31 -3.74 -10.33
C CYS A 97 2.71 -4.50 -11.51
N ARG A 98 3.51 -4.75 -12.54
CA ARG A 98 3.07 -5.52 -13.72
C ARG A 98 2.44 -6.85 -13.27
N PRO A 99 1.21 -7.18 -13.71
CA PRO A 99 0.44 -8.32 -13.19
C PRO A 99 1.15 -9.67 -13.30
N ASP A 100 1.91 -9.92 -14.39
CA ASP A 100 2.69 -11.14 -14.58
C ASP A 100 3.76 -11.34 -13.49
N THR A 101 4.34 -10.24 -13.02
CA THR A 101 5.39 -10.17 -12.01
C THR A 101 4.76 -10.28 -10.63
N LEU A 102 3.61 -9.64 -10.42
CA LEU A 102 2.79 -9.77 -9.21
C LEU A 102 2.37 -11.23 -8.97
N GLU A 103 1.85 -11.89 -10.01
CA GLU A 103 1.40 -13.27 -9.96
C GLU A 103 2.53 -14.24 -9.58
N GLN A 104 3.70 -14.07 -10.19
CA GLN A 104 4.92 -14.83 -9.82
C GLN A 104 5.30 -14.61 -8.35
N ARG A 105 5.37 -13.35 -7.90
CA ARG A 105 5.69 -13.00 -6.50
C ARG A 105 4.71 -13.64 -5.50
N LEU A 106 3.42 -13.67 -5.82
CA LEU A 106 2.40 -14.27 -4.96
C LEU A 106 2.52 -15.80 -4.92
N ARG A 107 2.72 -16.46 -6.06
CA ARG A 107 2.96 -17.91 -6.14
C ARG A 107 4.22 -18.31 -5.37
N ASP A 108 5.31 -17.55 -5.50
CA ASP A 108 6.56 -17.80 -4.77
C ASP A 108 6.40 -17.68 -3.24
N ARG A 109 5.44 -16.86 -2.79
CA ARG A 109 5.06 -16.73 -1.37
C ARG A 109 4.11 -17.83 -0.89
N GLY A 110 3.69 -18.73 -1.78
CA GLY A 110 2.82 -19.87 -1.46
C GLY A 110 1.33 -19.61 -1.67
N GLU A 111 0.93 -18.51 -2.30
CA GLU A 111 -0.47 -18.28 -2.66
C GLU A 111 -0.93 -19.28 -3.73
N THR A 112 -2.21 -19.63 -3.69
CA THR A 112 -2.80 -20.50 -4.71
C THR A 112 -2.79 -19.80 -6.07
N GLU A 113 -2.71 -20.58 -7.15
CA GLU A 113 -2.79 -20.05 -8.52
C GLU A 113 -4.03 -19.17 -8.71
N ARG A 114 -5.20 -19.63 -8.25
CA ARG A 114 -6.46 -18.88 -8.30
C ARG A 114 -6.33 -17.50 -7.65
N LYS A 115 -5.79 -17.44 -6.42
CA LYS A 115 -5.66 -16.18 -5.66
C LYS A 115 -4.59 -15.27 -6.26
N ALA A 116 -3.50 -15.82 -6.79
CA ALA A 116 -2.48 -15.06 -7.49
C ALA A 116 -3.06 -14.41 -8.76
N THR A 117 -3.81 -15.16 -9.57
CA THR A 117 -4.48 -14.65 -10.77
C THR A 117 -5.53 -13.59 -10.42
N GLU A 118 -6.36 -13.81 -9.39
CA GLU A 118 -7.37 -12.85 -8.92
C GLU A 118 -6.74 -11.49 -8.53
N ASN A 119 -5.60 -11.51 -7.83
CA ASN A 119 -4.87 -10.29 -7.49
C ASN A 119 -4.25 -9.64 -8.74
N ALA A 120 -3.67 -10.42 -9.65
CA ALA A 120 -3.10 -9.90 -10.88
C ALA A 120 -4.16 -9.25 -11.79
N GLU A 121 -5.34 -9.84 -11.89
CA GLU A 121 -6.49 -9.26 -12.60
C GLU A 121 -6.96 -7.96 -11.93
N SER A 122 -7.06 -7.93 -10.59
CA SER A 122 -7.39 -6.72 -9.83
C SER A 122 -6.39 -5.59 -10.07
N GLU A 123 -5.10 -5.91 -10.09
CA GLU A 123 -4.04 -4.95 -10.42
C GLU A 123 -4.13 -4.43 -11.86
N ALA A 124 -4.47 -5.30 -12.82
CA ALA A 124 -4.67 -4.92 -14.22
C ALA A 124 -5.89 -4.01 -14.43
N LEU A 125 -6.88 -4.09 -13.53
CA LEU A 125 -8.10 -3.28 -13.54
C LEU A 125 -7.98 -2.00 -12.70
N ASP A 126 -6.79 -1.68 -12.19
CA ASP A 126 -6.54 -0.47 -11.39
C ASP A 126 -7.46 -0.35 -10.15
N VAL A 127 -7.90 -1.47 -9.54
CA VAL A 127 -8.93 -1.44 -8.47
C VAL A 127 -8.50 -0.53 -7.31
N ILE A 128 -7.33 -0.79 -6.72
CA ILE A 128 -6.84 -0.01 -5.57
C ILE A 128 -6.51 1.44 -5.93
N LEU A 129 -6.02 1.69 -7.15
CA LEU A 129 -5.78 3.05 -7.63
C LEU A 129 -7.09 3.82 -7.74
N SER A 130 -8.12 3.19 -8.34
CA SER A 130 -9.43 3.80 -8.54
C SER A 130 -10.10 4.12 -7.21
N GLU A 131 -10.05 3.19 -6.24
CA GLU A 131 -10.56 3.39 -4.88
C GLU A 131 -9.83 4.53 -4.16
N ALA A 132 -8.49 4.57 -4.26
CA ALA A 132 -7.70 5.64 -3.66
C ALA A 132 -8.03 7.03 -4.24
N VAL A 133 -8.22 7.12 -5.56
CA VAL A 133 -8.61 8.37 -6.24
C VAL A 133 -10.04 8.78 -5.90
N GLU A 134 -10.97 7.82 -5.80
CA GLU A 134 -12.36 8.09 -5.42
C GLU A 134 -12.45 8.67 -4.00
N GLU A 135 -11.68 8.12 -3.06
CA GLU A 135 -11.70 8.54 -1.65
C GLU A 135 -10.91 9.83 -1.38
N HIS A 136 -9.73 10.01 -1.99
CA HIS A 136 -8.78 11.08 -1.62
C HIS A 136 -8.57 12.17 -2.68
N GLY A 137 -9.07 11.98 -3.89
CA GLY A 137 -8.86 12.88 -5.01
C GLY A 137 -7.48 12.73 -5.67
N LEU A 138 -7.38 13.13 -6.94
CA LEU A 138 -6.17 12.99 -7.76
C LEU A 138 -4.98 13.78 -7.19
N GLU A 139 -5.25 14.91 -6.55
CA GLU A 139 -4.25 15.79 -5.93
C GLU A 139 -3.56 15.21 -4.69
N SER A 140 -4.07 14.09 -4.16
CA SER A 140 -3.55 13.43 -2.96
C SER A 140 -2.94 12.06 -3.28
N VAL A 141 -3.04 11.58 -4.52
CA VAL A 141 -2.61 10.24 -4.92
C VAL A 141 -1.29 10.28 -5.68
N TYR A 142 -0.42 9.33 -5.34
CA TYR A 142 0.93 9.19 -5.87
C TYR A 142 1.12 7.76 -6.36
N GLU A 143 1.00 7.56 -7.65
CA GLU A 143 1.19 6.29 -8.32
C GLU A 143 2.69 6.00 -8.49
N ILE A 144 3.11 4.81 -8.05
CA ILE A 144 4.51 4.38 -8.10
C ILE A 144 4.57 2.96 -8.67
N ASP A 145 5.01 2.83 -9.92
CA ASP A 145 5.33 1.53 -10.50
C ASP A 145 6.58 0.93 -9.83
N THR A 146 6.46 -0.29 -9.31
CA THR A 146 7.51 -1.08 -8.67
C THR A 146 8.05 -2.20 -9.55
N THR A 147 7.56 -2.31 -10.79
CA THR A 147 7.97 -3.32 -11.76
C THR A 147 9.47 -3.24 -12.02
N ASP A 148 10.18 -4.33 -11.81
CA ASP A 148 11.63 -4.45 -12.06
C ASP A 148 12.49 -3.38 -11.33
N ARG A 149 11.96 -2.76 -10.25
CA ARG A 149 12.66 -1.76 -9.44
C ARG A 149 13.28 -2.35 -8.19
N ASP A 150 14.39 -1.75 -7.78
CA ASP A 150 15.03 -2.03 -6.49
C ASP A 150 14.16 -1.50 -5.33
N PRO A 151 13.91 -2.30 -4.27
CA PRO A 151 13.09 -1.86 -3.14
C PRO A 151 13.60 -0.60 -2.43
N ALA A 152 14.92 -0.37 -2.38
CA ALA A 152 15.46 0.84 -1.79
C ALA A 152 15.07 2.07 -2.63
N ALA A 153 15.08 1.97 -3.96
CA ALA A 153 14.62 3.05 -4.82
C ALA A 153 13.12 3.34 -4.64
N VAL A 154 12.28 2.32 -4.40
CA VAL A 154 10.86 2.53 -4.10
C VAL A 154 10.69 3.23 -2.74
N ALA A 155 11.48 2.86 -1.74
CA ALA A 155 11.47 3.54 -0.44
C ALA A 155 11.94 5.01 -0.53
N ASP A 156 12.89 5.34 -1.42
CA ASP A 156 13.27 6.73 -1.69
C ASP A 156 12.12 7.54 -2.29
N GLU A 157 11.30 6.93 -3.17
CA GLU A 157 10.08 7.58 -3.70
C GLU A 157 9.05 7.82 -2.59
N LEU A 158 8.83 6.85 -1.70
CA LEU A 158 7.94 7.02 -0.55
C LEU A 158 8.43 8.13 0.38
N ALA A 159 9.74 8.23 0.61
CA ALA A 159 10.34 9.33 1.37
C ALA A 159 10.10 10.68 0.70
N ALA A 160 10.23 10.77 -0.63
CA ALA A 160 9.92 11.98 -1.38
C ALA A 160 8.43 12.35 -1.28
N VAL A 161 7.52 11.37 -1.34
CA VAL A 161 6.09 11.60 -1.09
C VAL A 161 5.85 12.10 0.34
N ALA A 162 6.53 11.55 1.35
CA ALA A 162 6.41 11.99 2.73
C ALA A 162 6.96 13.42 2.93
N ALA A 163 8.09 13.76 2.32
CA ALA A 163 8.69 15.09 2.40
C ALA A 163 7.92 16.16 1.60
N GLY A 164 7.14 15.75 0.60
CA GLY A 164 6.46 16.65 -0.33
C GLY A 164 7.34 17.09 -1.51
N ASP A 165 8.38 16.31 -1.78
CA ASP A 165 9.34 16.52 -2.88
C ASP A 165 8.93 15.78 -4.17
N ARG A 166 7.73 15.19 -4.18
CA ARG A 166 7.12 14.54 -5.34
C ARG A 166 5.74 15.15 -5.58
N ASP A 167 5.37 15.33 -6.85
CA ASP A 167 4.02 15.77 -7.25
C ASP A 167 3.04 14.58 -7.33
N PRO A 168 1.74 14.80 -7.08
CA PRO A 168 0.70 13.79 -7.28
C PRO A 168 0.68 13.26 -8.71
N SER A 169 0.44 11.97 -8.86
CA SER A 169 0.38 11.24 -10.14
C SER A 169 -0.60 10.08 -10.01
N ALA A 170 -1.50 9.91 -10.98
CA ALA A 170 -2.44 8.81 -11.02
C ALA A 170 -2.93 8.56 -12.45
N GLY A 171 -2.90 7.30 -12.88
CA GLY A 171 -3.32 6.88 -14.22
C GLY A 171 -2.21 6.97 -15.27
N GLU A 172 -0.95 6.91 -14.85
CA GLU A 172 0.22 6.92 -15.74
C GLU A 172 0.66 5.50 -16.16
N VAL A 173 0.19 4.48 -15.45
CA VAL A 173 0.50 3.07 -15.68
C VAL A 173 -0.70 2.37 -16.32
N ASP A 174 -0.46 1.58 -17.38
CA ASP A 174 -1.49 0.77 -18.04
C ASP A 174 -1.06 -0.71 -18.06
N PHE A 175 -1.87 -1.54 -17.39
CA PHE A 175 -1.71 -2.99 -17.34
C PHE A 175 -2.90 -3.78 -17.89
N VAL A 176 -3.87 -3.12 -18.52
CA VAL A 176 -5.11 -3.74 -19.02
C VAL A 176 -4.82 -4.84 -20.04
N GLY A 177 -3.69 -4.74 -20.76
CA GLY A 177 -3.22 -5.76 -21.70
C GLY A 177 -2.98 -7.15 -21.08
N TYR A 178 -2.88 -7.27 -19.76
CA TYR A 178 -2.83 -8.56 -19.07
C TYR A 178 -4.12 -9.40 -19.23
N LEU A 179 -5.27 -8.74 -19.44
CA LEU A 179 -6.57 -9.39 -19.55
C LEU A 179 -6.91 -9.88 -20.98
N ALA A 180 -6.00 -9.69 -21.92
CA ALA A 180 -6.22 -9.89 -23.36
C ALA A 180 -5.93 -11.31 -23.86
#